data_AF-A0A5N9AK43-F1
#
_entry.id   AF-A0A5N9AK43-F1
#
_cell.length_a   1.000
_cell.length_b   1.000
_cell.length_c   1.000
_cell.angle_alpha   90.00
_cell.angle_beta   90.00
_cell.angle_gamma   90.00
#
_symmetry.space_group_name_H-M   'P 1'
#
loop_
_entity.id
_entity.type
_entity.pdbx_description
1 polymer ?
#
loop_
_entity_poly.entity_id
_entity_poly.type
_entity_poly.pdbx_seq_one_letter_code
_entity_poly.pdbx_strand_id
1 'polypeptide(L)'
;MGLAERLDEDLKSAMREQNELRRSVLRIVRSELHNEEKDQQKSLDEESVMAVINKLAKRNRESIEEFKKGNRADLVEREEAELQVLLEYLPQQFTEEEISQLAIKIVQETASKGPSDKGKVMSAIMPQVRGKADGAIVNKIVMGILENL
;
A
#
# COMPACT_ATOMS: atom_id res chain seq x y z
N MET A 1 1.00 12.82 17.55
CA MET A 1 2.09 12.94 16.57
C MET A 1 1.59 12.36 15.27
N GLY A 2 1.64 13.15 14.19
CA GLY A 2 1.17 12.70 12.88
C GLY A 2 2.14 11.72 12.23
N LEU A 3 1.68 10.99 11.22
CA LEU A 3 2.51 9.98 10.54
C LEU A 3 3.77 10.56 9.90
N ALA A 4 3.68 11.75 9.28
CA ALA A 4 4.83 12.44 8.71
C ALA A 4 5.88 12.84 9.76
N GLU A 5 5.43 13.30 10.94
CA GLU A 5 6.31 13.63 12.06
C GLU A 5 7.01 12.38 12.59
N ARG A 6 6.28 11.26 12.72
CA ARG A 6 6.85 9.97 13.12
C ARG A 6 7.97 9.52 12.17
N LEU A 7 7.77 9.65 10.85
CA LEU A 7 8.79 9.32 9.85
C LEU A 7 10.05 10.18 10.01
N ASP A 8 9.91 11.47 10.33
CA ASP A 8 11.05 12.37 10.55
C ASP A 8 11.84 12.02 11.82
N GLU A 9 11.14 11.68 12.91
CA GLU A 9 11.77 11.26 14.15
C GLU A 9 12.50 9.93 13.99
N ASP A 10 11.86 8.96 13.36
CA ASP A 10 12.45 7.63 13.12
C ASP A 10 13.65 7.71 12.17
N LEU A 11 13.64 8.64 11.19
CA LEU A 11 14.80 8.89 10.34
C LEU A 11 15.99 9.42 11.15
N LYS A 12 15.74 10.35 12.08
CA LYS A 12 16.79 10.85 12.98
C LYS A 12 17.33 9.74 13.87
N SER A 13 16.47 8.88 14.40
CA SER A 13 16.88 7.73 15.20
C SER A 13 17.71 6.74 14.39
N ALA A 14 17.26 6.36 13.19
CA ALA A 14 18.01 5.50 12.28
C ALA A 14 19.40 6.04 11.93
N MET A 15 19.55 7.37 11.82
CA MET A 15 20.85 8.02 11.62
C MET A 15 21.76 7.91 12.85
N ARG A 16 21.23 8.05 14.07
CA ARG A 16 22.01 7.91 15.32
C ARG A 16 22.44 6.47 15.56
N GLU A 17 21.54 5.53 15.29
CA GLU A 17 21.75 4.09 15.46
C GLU A 17 22.57 3.44 14.34
N GLN A 18 22.91 4.22 13.29
CA GLN A 18 23.59 3.71 12.10
C GLN A 18 22.82 2.56 11.41
N ASN A 19 21.49 2.59 11.50
CA ASN A 19 20.63 1.63 10.81
C ASN A 19 20.50 2.01 9.33
N GLU A 20 21.46 1.53 8.53
CA GLU A 20 21.59 1.83 7.10
C GLU A 20 20.31 1.53 6.29
N LEU A 21 19.71 0.35 6.51
CA LEU A 21 18.50 -0.08 5.81
C LEU A 21 17.32 0.87 6.12
N ARG A 22 17.00 1.06 7.40
CA ARG A 22 15.88 1.91 7.82
C ARG A 22 16.09 3.36 7.37
N ARG A 23 17.32 3.87 7.50
CA ARG A 23 17.67 5.22 7.04
C ARG A 23 17.45 5.37 5.53
N SER A 24 17.86 4.39 4.74
CA SER A 24 17.69 4.42 3.28
C SER A 24 16.21 4.45 2.90
N VAL A 25 15.42 3.55 3.47
CA VAL A 25 13.96 3.48 3.22
C VAL A 25 13.27 4.78 3.61
N LEU A 26 13.53 5.30 4.81
CA LEU A 26 12.89 6.52 5.30
C LEU A 26 13.27 7.77 4.49
N ARG A 27 14.48 7.84 3.94
CA ARG A 27 14.86 8.91 3.01
C ARG A 27 14.08 8.84 1.70
N ILE A 28 13.88 7.64 1.16
CA ILE A 28 13.05 7.44 -0.04
C ILE A 28 11.62 7.88 0.24
N VAL A 29 11.02 7.41 1.34
CA VAL A 29 9.66 7.82 1.76
C VAL A 29 9.57 9.34 1.84
N ARG A 30 10.53 10.01 2.50
CA ARG A 30 10.52 11.47 2.63
C ARG A 30 10.62 12.20 1.29
N SER A 31 11.44 11.68 0.38
CA SER A 31 11.56 12.23 -0.97
C SER A 31 10.25 12.10 -1.75
N GLU A 32 9.59 10.94 -1.68
CA GLU A 32 8.31 10.72 -2.37
C GLU A 32 7.20 11.57 -1.79
N LEU A 33 7.14 11.73 -0.45
CA LEU A 33 6.19 12.66 0.18
C LEU A 33 6.42 14.10 -0.31
N HIS A 34 7.67 14.55 -0.37
CA HIS A 34 7.99 15.89 -0.85
C HIS A 34 7.63 16.09 -2.34
N ASN A 35 7.86 15.06 -3.17
CA ASN A 35 7.47 15.09 -4.58
C ASN A 35 5.95 15.18 -4.71
N GLU A 36 5.20 14.39 -3.94
CA GLU A 36 3.73 14.41 -3.95
C GLU A 36 3.18 15.76 -3.46
N GLU A 37 3.77 16.39 -2.43
CA GLU A 37 3.39 17.74 -1.99
C GLU A 37 3.60 18.79 -3.09
N LYS A 38 4.69 18.67 -3.85
CA LYS A 38 4.98 19.55 -4.99
C LYS A 38 3.98 19.34 -6.12
N ASP A 39 3.69 18.09 -6.46
CA ASP A 39 2.78 17.74 -7.53
C ASP A 39 1.34 18.20 -7.21
N GLN A 40 0.91 18.06 -5.95
CA GLN A 40 -0.41 18.50 -5.51
C GLN A 40 -0.47 19.98 -5.10
N GLN A 41 0.68 20.67 -5.03
CA GLN A 41 0.83 22.04 -4.54
C GLN A 41 0.19 22.28 -3.16
N LYS A 42 0.22 21.27 -2.29
CA LYS A 42 -0.33 21.32 -0.92
C LYS A 42 0.39 20.33 -0.01
N SER A 43 0.30 20.57 1.29
CA SER A 43 0.73 19.60 2.30
C SER A 43 -0.15 18.34 2.27
N LEU A 44 0.47 17.20 2.55
CA LEU A 44 -0.25 15.92 2.64
C LEU A 44 -0.94 15.78 3.99
N ASP A 45 -2.17 15.27 3.95
CA ASP A 45 -2.84 14.73 5.12
C ASP A 45 -2.35 13.29 5.42
N GLU A 46 -2.76 12.72 6.56
CA GLU A 46 -2.33 11.37 6.94
C GLU A 46 -2.72 10.32 5.90
N GLU A 47 -3.87 10.49 5.25
CA GLU A 47 -4.36 9.58 4.23
C GLU A 47 -3.46 9.59 2.99
N SER A 48 -3.03 10.78 2.56
CA SER A 48 -2.12 10.94 1.43
C SER A 48 -0.72 10.43 1.77
N VAL A 49 -0.24 10.63 3.00
CA VAL A 49 1.02 10.03 3.48
C VAL A 49 0.95 8.50 3.42
N MET A 50 -0.13 7.89 3.94
CA MET A 50 -0.34 6.43 3.84
C MET A 50 -0.43 5.95 2.38
N ALA A 51 -1.03 6.74 1.49
CA ALA A 51 -1.11 6.39 0.07
C ALA A 51 0.27 6.31 -0.59
N VAL A 52 1.17 7.27 -0.28
CA VAL A 52 2.56 7.25 -0.77
C VAL A 52 3.32 6.02 -0.25
N ILE A 53 3.19 5.70 1.04
CA ILE A 53 3.85 4.51 1.63
C ILE A 53 3.30 3.22 1.02
N ASN A 54 1.99 3.13 0.79
CA ASN A 54 1.37 1.98 0.11
C ASN A 54 1.90 1.80 -1.32
N LYS A 55 2.08 2.90 -2.07
CA LYS A 55 2.65 2.88 -3.42
C LYS A 55 4.08 2.33 -3.41
N LEU A 56 4.89 2.74 -2.43
CA LEU A 56 6.24 2.20 -2.24
C LEU A 56 6.20 0.71 -1.88
N ALA A 57 5.36 0.31 -0.93
CA ALA A 57 5.22 -1.09 -0.53
C ALA A 57 4.80 -1.97 -1.71
N LYS A 58 3.91 -1.48 -2.58
CA LYS A 58 3.54 -2.15 -3.83
C LYS A 58 4.72 -2.31 -4.78
N ARG A 59 5.51 -1.25 -5.00
CA ARG A 59 6.72 -1.32 -5.84
C ARG A 59 7.69 -2.38 -5.32
N ASN A 60 7.93 -2.44 -4.01
CA ASN A 60 8.78 -3.48 -3.42
C ASN A 60 8.21 -4.89 -3.66
N ARG A 61 6.89 -5.11 -3.52
CA ARG A 61 6.27 -6.41 -3.85
C ARG A 61 6.45 -6.78 -5.32
N GLU A 62 6.28 -5.83 -6.23
CA GLU A 62 6.50 -6.04 -7.66
C GLU A 62 7.97 -6.40 -7.95
N SER A 63 8.93 -5.68 -7.35
CA SER A 63 10.36 -5.99 -7.43
C SER A 63 10.70 -7.37 -6.90
N ILE A 64 10.12 -7.77 -5.75
CA ILE A 64 10.31 -9.09 -5.15
C ILE A 64 9.93 -10.19 -6.15
N GLU A 65 8.75 -10.07 -6.78
CA GLU A 65 8.28 -11.07 -7.73
C GLU A 65 9.15 -11.13 -8.99
N GLU A 66 9.61 -9.98 -9.51
CA GLU A 66 10.52 -9.94 -10.65
C GLU A 66 11.91 -10.53 -10.31
N PHE A 67 12.46 -10.24 -9.13
CA PHE A 67 13.74 -10.82 -8.69
C PHE A 67 13.64 -12.32 -8.39
N LYS A 68 12.51 -12.80 -7.87
CA LYS A 68 12.22 -14.24 -7.74
C LYS A 68 12.26 -14.93 -9.09
N LYS A 69 11.55 -14.38 -10.10
CA LYS A 69 11.58 -14.92 -11.48
C LYS A 69 12.99 -14.93 -12.07
N GLY A 70 13.80 -13.93 -11.72
CA GLY A 70 15.20 -13.82 -12.12
C GLY A 70 16.19 -14.66 -11.31
N ASN A 71 15.74 -15.44 -10.32
CA ASN A 71 16.60 -16.19 -9.38
C ASN A 71 17.64 -15.31 -8.64
N ARG A 72 17.29 -14.07 -8.32
CA ARG A 72 18.14 -13.09 -7.62
C ARG A 72 17.80 -13.01 -6.14
N ALA A 73 18.09 -14.07 -5.38
CA ALA A 73 17.75 -14.18 -3.96
C ALA A 73 18.31 -13.03 -3.10
N ASP A 74 19.50 -12.54 -3.44
CA ASP A 74 20.14 -11.38 -2.80
C ASP A 74 19.28 -10.11 -2.87
N LEU A 75 18.61 -9.91 -4.01
CA LEU A 75 17.74 -8.75 -4.23
C LEU A 75 16.36 -8.97 -3.62
N VAL A 76 15.87 -10.22 -3.59
CA VAL A 76 14.61 -10.58 -2.90
C VAL A 76 14.71 -10.26 -1.41
N GLU A 77 15.74 -10.75 -0.73
CA GLU A 77 15.93 -10.51 0.70
C GLU A 77 16.02 -9.02 1.02
N ARG A 78 16.70 -8.25 0.17
CA ARG A 78 16.78 -6.80 0.31
C ARG A 78 15.42 -6.12 0.19
N GLU A 79 14.66 -6.42 -0.86
CA GLU A 79 13.35 -5.81 -1.09
C GLU A 79 12.34 -6.20 0.00
N GLU A 80 12.41 -7.44 0.51
CA GLU A 80 11.60 -7.90 1.65
C GLU A 80 11.93 -7.12 2.93
N ALA A 81 13.22 -6.89 3.20
CA ALA A 81 13.65 -6.11 4.36
C ALA A 81 13.21 -4.64 4.24
N GLU A 82 13.32 -4.04 3.04
CA GLU A 82 12.82 -2.68 2.78
C GLU A 82 11.29 -2.60 2.92
N LEU A 83 10.56 -3.60 2.41
CA LEU A 83 9.10 -3.71 2.54
C LEU A 83 8.67 -3.78 4.00
N GLN A 84 9.36 -4.57 4.83
CA GLN A 84 9.03 -4.68 6.26
C GLN A 84 9.09 -3.32 6.96
N VAL A 85 10.11 -2.50 6.68
CA VAL A 85 10.22 -1.15 7.24
C VAL A 85 9.02 -0.28 6.84
N LEU A 86 8.57 -0.35 5.58
CA LEU A 86 7.40 0.40 5.11
C LEU A 86 6.11 -0.02 5.81
N LEU A 87 5.93 -1.32 6.05
CA LEU A 87 4.72 -1.88 6.68
C LEU A 87 4.55 -1.44 8.14
N GLU A 88 5.61 -1.07 8.85
CA GLU A 88 5.53 -0.53 10.22
C GLU A 88 4.80 0.82 10.32
N TYR A 89 4.64 1.51 9.18
CA TYR A 89 3.98 2.81 9.06
C TYR A 89 2.58 2.72 8.47
N LEU A 90 2.13 1.51 8.16
CA LEU A 90 0.80 1.26 7.64
C LEU A 90 -0.03 0.49 8.67
N PRO A 91 -1.36 0.65 8.68
CA PRO A 91 -2.25 -0.29 9.34
C PRO A 91 -2.01 -1.71 8.79
N GLN A 92 -2.40 -2.73 9.56
CA GLN A 92 -2.37 -4.11 9.10
C GLN A 92 -3.03 -4.22 7.72
N GLN A 93 -2.24 -4.69 6.75
CA GLN A 93 -2.67 -4.81 5.36
C GLN A 93 -3.55 -6.05 5.21
N PHE A 94 -4.61 -5.92 4.42
CA PHE A 94 -5.38 -7.07 3.99
C PHE A 94 -4.58 -7.91 2.98
N THR A 95 -4.72 -9.22 3.11
CA THR A 95 -4.32 -10.19 2.09
C THR A 95 -5.28 -10.18 0.90
N GLU A 96 -4.86 -10.72 -0.25
CA GLU A 96 -5.76 -10.82 -1.41
C GLU A 96 -7.00 -11.69 -1.10
N GLU A 97 -6.83 -12.77 -0.33
CA GLU A 97 -7.94 -13.58 0.17
C GLU A 97 -8.92 -12.79 1.03
N GLU A 98 -8.44 -11.99 1.99
CA GLU A 98 -9.32 -11.18 2.84
C GLU A 98 -10.07 -10.12 2.03
N ILE A 99 -9.40 -9.47 1.06
CA ILE A 99 -10.05 -8.53 0.14
C ILE A 99 -11.12 -9.26 -0.68
N SER A 100 -10.82 -10.47 -1.15
CA SER A 100 -11.76 -11.28 -1.94
C SER A 100 -12.98 -11.67 -1.13
N GLN A 101 -12.81 -12.13 0.11
CA GLN A 101 -13.92 -12.46 1.00
C GLN A 101 -14.79 -11.25 1.30
N LEU A 102 -14.17 -10.10 1.59
CA LEU A 102 -14.88 -8.85 1.81
C LEU A 102 -15.65 -8.39 0.56
N ALA A 103 -15.04 -8.49 -0.61
CA ALA A 103 -15.66 -8.15 -1.88
C ALA A 103 -16.87 -9.04 -2.19
N ILE A 104 -16.76 -10.37 -1.99
CA ILE A 104 -17.88 -11.31 -2.16
C ILE A 104 -19.04 -10.94 -1.25
N LYS A 105 -18.75 -10.65 0.02
CA LYS A 105 -19.78 -10.24 0.99
C LYS A 105 -20.49 -8.96 0.53
N ILE A 106 -19.74 -7.95 0.09
CA ILE A 106 -20.32 -6.68 -0.35
C ILE A 106 -21.16 -6.87 -1.63
N VAL A 107 -20.70 -7.68 -2.58
CA VAL A 107 -21.46 -8.02 -3.80
C VAL A 107 -22.83 -8.61 -3.45
N GLN A 108 -22.89 -9.48 -2.44
CA GLN A 108 -24.14 -10.06 -1.94
C GLN A 108 -25.03 -9.00 -1.26
N GLU A 109 -24.46 -8.19 -0.36
CA GLU A 109 -25.17 -7.11 0.33
C GLU A 109 -25.73 -6.05 -0.64
N THR A 110 -25.01 -5.77 -1.71
CA THR A 110 -25.44 -4.84 -2.75
C THR A 110 -26.35 -5.49 -3.80
N ALA A 111 -26.61 -6.80 -3.73
CA ALA A 111 -27.34 -7.56 -4.73
C ALA A 111 -26.84 -7.29 -6.17
N SER A 112 -25.52 -7.16 -6.30
CA SER A 112 -24.85 -6.87 -7.57
C SER A 112 -24.90 -8.08 -8.50
N LYS A 113 -25.10 -7.82 -9.80
CA LYS A 113 -25.35 -8.85 -10.83
C LYS A 113 -24.30 -8.89 -11.93
N GLY A 114 -23.29 -8.03 -11.89
CA GLY A 114 -22.22 -8.04 -12.89
C GLY A 114 -21.37 -6.78 -12.91
N PRO A 115 -20.50 -6.63 -13.93
CA PRO A 115 -19.50 -5.55 -14.00
C PRO A 115 -20.08 -4.13 -13.98
N SER A 116 -21.34 -3.97 -14.43
CA SER A 116 -22.06 -2.68 -14.38
C SER A 116 -22.24 -2.15 -12.95
N ASP A 117 -22.25 -3.04 -11.95
CA ASP A 117 -22.45 -2.67 -10.54
C ASP A 117 -21.15 -2.35 -9.81
N LYS A 118 -20.00 -2.36 -10.51
CA LYS A 118 -18.68 -2.06 -9.93
C LYS A 118 -18.68 -0.79 -9.11
N GLY A 119 -19.28 0.30 -9.61
CA GLY A 119 -19.32 1.58 -8.88
C GLY A 119 -19.98 1.45 -7.51
N LYS A 120 -21.07 0.66 -7.43
CA LYS A 120 -21.79 0.38 -6.18
C LYS A 120 -20.93 -0.41 -5.21
N VAL A 121 -20.32 -1.51 -5.67
CA VAL A 121 -19.44 -2.35 -4.82
C VAL A 121 -18.22 -1.57 -4.35
N MET A 122 -17.57 -0.82 -5.24
CA MET A 122 -16.40 0.01 -4.92
C MET A 122 -16.74 1.08 -3.87
N SER A 123 -17.91 1.72 -3.98
CA SER A 123 -18.33 2.72 -2.99
C SER A 123 -18.52 2.15 -1.58
N ALA A 124 -18.87 0.86 -1.47
CA ALA A 124 -19.08 0.18 -0.19
C ALA A 124 -17.79 -0.44 0.39
N ILE A 125 -16.89 -0.96 -0.47
CA ILE A 125 -15.66 -1.62 -0.01
C ILE A 125 -14.54 -0.65 0.33
N MET A 126 -14.37 0.43 -0.44
CA MET A 126 -13.23 1.33 -0.30
C MET A 126 -13.09 1.94 1.11
N PRO A 127 -14.17 2.38 1.78
CA PRO A 127 -14.07 2.87 3.16
C PRO A 127 -13.56 1.82 4.16
N GLN A 128 -13.79 0.53 3.91
CA GLN A 128 -13.42 -0.56 4.81
C GLN A 128 -11.96 -0.99 4.64
N VAL A 129 -11.40 -0.78 3.45
CA VAL A 129 -10.03 -1.16 3.09
C VAL A 129 -9.07 0.03 2.97
N ARG A 130 -9.56 1.26 3.23
CA ARG A 130 -8.77 2.48 3.12
C ARG A 130 -7.51 2.41 3.99
N GLY A 131 -6.34 2.65 3.37
CA GLY A 131 -5.03 2.56 4.03
C GLY A 131 -4.57 1.14 4.36
N LYS A 132 -5.44 0.13 4.20
CA LYS A 132 -5.19 -1.29 4.50
C LYS A 132 -5.04 -2.15 3.24
N ALA A 133 -5.29 -1.58 2.06
CA ALA A 133 -5.08 -2.25 0.79
C ALA A 133 -4.83 -1.23 -0.33
N ASP A 134 -4.13 -1.67 -1.38
CA ASP A 134 -3.97 -0.90 -2.61
C ASP A 134 -5.31 -0.87 -3.38
N GLY A 135 -5.78 0.33 -3.70
CA GLY A 135 -7.07 0.51 -4.38
C GLY A 135 -7.13 -0.16 -5.77
N ALA A 136 -6.00 -0.31 -6.46
CA ALA A 136 -5.98 -0.99 -7.75
C ALA A 136 -6.07 -2.52 -7.58
N ILE A 137 -5.47 -3.09 -6.53
CA ILE A 137 -5.67 -4.51 -6.16
C ILE A 137 -7.14 -4.77 -5.83
N VAL A 138 -7.74 -3.94 -4.97
CA VAL A 138 -9.18 -4.04 -4.62
C VAL A 138 -10.04 -3.95 -5.88
N ASN A 139 -9.73 -3.02 -6.78
CA ASN A 139 -10.44 -2.86 -8.05
C ASN A 139 -10.37 -4.12 -8.92
N LYS A 140 -9.17 -4.70 -9.05
CA LYS A 140 -8.92 -5.92 -9.84
C LYS A 140 -9.70 -7.10 -9.29
N ILE A 141 -9.68 -7.31 -7.97
CA ILE A 141 -10.40 -8.40 -7.31
C ILE A 141 -11.91 -8.23 -7.48
N VAL A 142 -12.44 -7.04 -7.19
CA VAL A 142 -13.88 -6.73 -7.34
C VAL A 142 -14.33 -6.96 -8.79
N MET A 143 -13.55 -6.48 -9.76
CA MET A 143 -13.86 -6.67 -11.18
C MET A 143 -13.89 -8.15 -11.54
N GLY A 144 -12.88 -8.92 -11.14
CA GLY A 144 -12.81 -10.36 -11.41
C GLY A 144 -13.98 -11.13 -10.79
N ILE A 145 -14.43 -10.77 -9.59
CA ILE A 145 -15.62 -11.39 -8.99
C ILE A 145 -16.88 -11.06 -9.81
N LEU A 146 -17.08 -9.79 -10.16
CA LEU A 146 -18.26 -9.34 -10.90
C LEU A 146 -18.35 -9.89 -12.33
N GLU A 147 -17.21 -10.13 -12.98
CA GLU A 147 -17.15 -10.74 -14.31
C GLU A 147 -17.53 -12.24 -14.31
N ASN A 148 -17.47 -12.89 -13.15
CA ASN A 148 -17.78 -14.31 -12.97
C ASN A 148 -19.15 -14.57 -12.31
N LEU A 149 -20.00 -13.55 -12.18
CA LEU A 149 -21.40 -13.67 -11.74
C LEU A 149 -22.32 -14.06 -12.90
#